data_AF-A0A968UNM4-F1
#
_entry.id   AF-A0A968UNM4-F1
#
_cell.length_a   1.000
_cell.length_b   1.000
_cell.length_c   1.000
_cell.angle_alpha   90.00
_cell.angle_beta   90.00
_cell.angle_gamma   90.00
#
_symmetry.space_group_name_H-M   'P 1'
#
loop_
_entity.id
_entity.type
_entity.pdbx_description
1 polymer ?
#
loop_
_entity_poly.entity_id
_entity_poly.type
_entity_poly.pdbx_seq_one_letter_code
_entity_poly.pdbx_strand_id
1 'polypeptide(L)'
;MYRRRIRHDCDKFIDLLDFNDEDAAKRIAEDKIDILIDLMGHTKSNRLGICAYHPAKIQATWLGFPGTSGAKFFEYMITDKTATPEDHAKWCSEQLVFMPYCYQINDHCQPFSEKQFSRKEFGLPESGFVFCSFNQAYKIEPIMFDVWMKLLREVPGSVLWLLQRSDLTEINLKKEAEKRGVNPNRLIFSQKLHKDEHLSRHILADLVLDTRIYNGHTTTSDALWAGVPVIGIEGTHFASRVCASILKTIGLPQLIAKNLQEYESLALGLARNPDALNRIRQQIAKNA
;
A
#
# COMPACT_ATOMS: atom_id res chain seq x y z
N MET A 1 17.13 -9.55 -9.09
CA MET A 1 17.77 -9.27 -7.78
C MET A 1 17.07 -10.00 -6.65
N TYR A 2 15.80 -9.69 -6.32
CA TYR A 2 15.07 -10.27 -5.17
C TYR A 2 15.04 -11.80 -5.10
N ARG A 3 14.69 -12.50 -6.18
CA ARG A 3 14.67 -13.98 -6.20
C ARG A 3 16.03 -14.60 -5.85
N ARG A 4 17.14 -13.98 -6.28
CA ARG A 4 18.48 -14.47 -5.95
C ARG A 4 18.79 -14.31 -4.46
N ARG A 5 18.42 -13.16 -3.87
CA ARG A 5 18.57 -12.89 -2.44
C ARG A 5 17.76 -13.89 -1.61
N ILE A 6 16.47 -14.04 -1.92
CA ILE A 6 15.59 -15.02 -1.24
C ILE A 6 16.18 -16.44 -1.35
N ARG A 7 16.61 -16.86 -2.54
CA ARG A 7 17.23 -18.18 -2.73
C ARG A 7 18.51 -18.37 -1.90
N HIS A 8 19.29 -17.32 -1.69
CA HIS A 8 20.52 -17.36 -0.91
C HIS A 8 20.24 -17.38 0.60
N ASP A 9 19.25 -16.62 1.05
CA ASP A 9 18.99 -16.39 2.48
C ASP A 9 18.03 -17.43 3.10
N CYS A 10 17.39 -18.28 2.28
CA CYS A 10 16.59 -19.41 2.76
C CYS A 10 17.47 -20.67 2.95
N ASP A 11 17.19 -21.47 3.98
CA ASP A 11 17.84 -22.78 4.19
C ASP A 11 17.66 -23.71 2.97
N LYS A 12 16.47 -23.65 2.35
CA LYS A 12 16.14 -24.37 1.11
C LYS A 12 15.26 -23.50 0.22
N PHE A 13 15.54 -23.51 -1.09
CA PHE A 13 14.72 -22.86 -2.10
C PHE A 13 14.33 -23.88 -3.17
N ILE A 14 13.03 -24.21 -3.24
CA ILE A 14 12.47 -25.16 -4.20
C ILE A 14 11.66 -24.39 -5.23
N ASP A 15 11.98 -24.59 -6.52
CA ASP A 15 11.22 -24.00 -7.61
C ASP A 15 10.07 -24.93 -8.01
N LEU A 16 8.83 -24.50 -7.79
CA LEU A 16 7.61 -25.24 -8.08
C LEU A 16 6.92 -24.75 -9.36
N LEU A 17 7.57 -23.91 -10.17
CA LEU A 17 6.95 -23.31 -11.35
C LEU A 17 6.43 -24.35 -12.35
N ASP A 18 7.20 -25.41 -12.58
CA ASP A 18 6.88 -26.47 -13.56
C ASP A 18 6.03 -27.60 -12.95
N PHE A 19 5.71 -27.52 -11.66
CA PHE A 19 4.87 -28.51 -10.99
C PHE A 19 3.40 -28.14 -11.18
N ASN A 20 2.55 -29.14 -11.43
CA ASN A 20 1.11 -29.00 -11.17
C ASN A 20 0.85 -28.94 -9.65
N ASP A 21 -0.38 -28.64 -9.24
CA ASP A 21 -0.71 -28.46 -7.82
C ASP A 21 -0.52 -29.73 -6.99
N GLU A 22 -0.84 -30.90 -7.55
CA GLU A 22 -0.73 -32.19 -6.86
C GLU A 22 0.74 -32.56 -6.61
N ASP A 23 1.59 -32.45 -7.64
CA ASP A 23 3.01 -32.78 -7.51
C ASP A 23 3.74 -31.78 -6.61
N ALA A 24 3.34 -30.52 -6.64
CA ALA A 24 3.85 -29.51 -5.71
C ALA A 24 3.46 -29.84 -4.26
N ALA A 25 2.21 -30.26 -4.02
CA ALA A 25 1.75 -30.68 -2.69
C ALA A 25 2.50 -31.92 -2.19
N LYS A 26 2.69 -32.95 -3.03
CA LYS A 26 3.50 -34.14 -2.69
C LYS A 26 4.91 -33.74 -2.29
N ARG A 27 5.54 -32.86 -3.07
CA ARG A 27 6.89 -32.38 -2.79
C ARG A 27 6.97 -31.65 -1.43
N ILE A 28 6.01 -30.79 -1.12
CA ILE A 28 5.95 -30.09 0.17
C ILE A 28 5.76 -31.10 1.33
N ALA A 29 4.93 -32.12 1.15
CA ALA A 29 4.72 -33.16 2.16
C ALA A 29 5.98 -34.02 2.38
N GLU A 30 6.74 -34.34 1.33
CA GLU A 30 8.03 -35.05 1.41
C GLU A 30 9.09 -34.24 2.18
N ASP A 31 9.07 -32.92 2.03
CA ASP A 31 9.91 -31.99 2.78
C ASP A 31 9.51 -31.88 4.27
N LYS A 32 8.39 -32.52 4.68
CA LYS A 32 7.85 -32.58 6.05
C LYS A 32 7.64 -31.20 6.67
N ILE A 33 7.08 -30.28 5.89
CA ILE A 33 6.75 -28.93 6.36
C ILE A 33 5.69 -29.00 7.46
N ASP A 34 6.00 -28.48 8.65
CA ASP A 34 5.03 -28.42 9.75
C ASP A 34 4.03 -27.26 9.57
N ILE A 35 4.50 -26.09 9.12
CA ILE A 35 3.69 -24.88 8.91
C ILE A 35 3.92 -24.36 7.49
N LEU A 36 2.87 -24.34 6.66
CA LEU A 36 2.87 -23.77 5.33
C LEU A 36 2.20 -22.40 5.33
N ILE A 37 2.91 -21.37 4.86
CA ILE A 37 2.38 -20.01 4.75
C ILE A 37 2.11 -19.67 3.29
N ASP A 38 0.84 -19.44 2.94
CA ASP A 38 0.47 -18.87 1.65
C ASP A 38 0.66 -17.36 1.66
N LEU A 39 1.46 -16.87 0.71
CA LEU A 39 1.81 -15.46 0.54
C LEU A 39 1.06 -14.80 -0.63
N MET A 40 0.05 -15.47 -1.20
CA MET A 40 -0.63 -15.01 -2.41
C MET A 40 -2.12 -14.71 -2.20
N GLY A 41 -2.87 -15.62 -1.57
CA GLY A 41 -4.33 -15.57 -1.48
C GLY A 41 -5.00 -15.40 -2.84
N HIS A 42 -6.08 -14.63 -2.93
CA HIS A 42 -6.81 -14.37 -4.18
C HIS A 42 -6.15 -13.30 -5.06
N THR A 43 -4.85 -13.40 -5.26
CA THR A 43 -4.09 -12.54 -6.18
C THR A 43 -3.77 -13.26 -7.49
N LYS A 44 -3.28 -12.52 -8.47
CA LYS A 44 -2.92 -13.05 -9.78
C LYS A 44 -1.87 -14.15 -9.65
N SER A 45 -2.07 -15.27 -10.35
CA SER A 45 -1.15 -16.41 -10.37
C SER A 45 -0.97 -17.12 -9.01
N ASN A 46 -1.97 -17.02 -8.12
CA ASN A 46 -2.00 -17.83 -6.91
C ASN A 46 -2.03 -19.33 -7.22
N ARG A 47 -1.65 -20.13 -6.23
CA ARG A 47 -1.59 -21.60 -6.29
C ARG A 47 -2.33 -22.21 -5.11
N LEU A 48 -3.52 -21.68 -4.80
CA LEU A 48 -4.32 -22.14 -3.66
C LEU A 48 -4.70 -23.63 -3.74
N GLY A 49 -4.74 -24.20 -4.95
CA GLY A 49 -4.96 -25.63 -5.15
C GLY A 49 -3.89 -26.52 -4.50
N ILE A 50 -2.64 -26.05 -4.37
CA ILE A 50 -1.60 -26.76 -3.61
C ILE A 50 -2.03 -26.93 -2.15
N CYS A 51 -2.52 -25.85 -1.53
CA CYS A 51 -2.94 -25.87 -0.12
C CYS A 51 -4.21 -26.72 0.08
N ALA A 52 -5.05 -26.85 -0.94
CA ALA A 52 -6.25 -27.70 -0.88
C ALA A 52 -5.93 -29.21 -0.75
N TYR A 53 -4.72 -29.64 -1.11
CA TYR A 53 -4.24 -31.01 -0.86
C TYR A 53 -3.75 -31.23 0.59
N HIS A 54 -3.76 -30.20 1.43
CA HIS A 54 -3.27 -30.24 2.82
C HIS A 54 -1.84 -30.82 2.98
N PRO A 55 -0.83 -30.33 2.24
CA PRO A 55 0.53 -30.89 2.31
C PRO A 55 1.30 -30.60 3.60
N ALA A 56 0.77 -29.76 4.51
CA ALA A 56 1.37 -29.45 5.81
C ALA A 56 0.36 -29.60 6.95
N LYS A 57 0.84 -29.77 8.18
CA LYS A 57 -0.01 -29.96 9.37
C LYS A 57 -0.80 -28.69 9.73
N ILE A 58 -0.19 -27.54 9.53
CA ILE A 58 -0.79 -26.22 9.74
C ILE A 58 -0.59 -25.40 8.48
N GLN A 59 -1.65 -24.76 8.02
CA GLN A 59 -1.63 -23.86 6.88
C GLN A 59 -2.20 -22.51 7.27
N ALA A 60 -1.51 -21.45 6.90
CA ALA A 60 -1.93 -20.09 7.20
C ALA A 60 -1.77 -19.15 6.01
N THR A 61 -2.60 -18.12 5.95
CA THR A 61 -2.46 -17.02 5.00
C THR A 61 -1.71 -15.84 5.64
N TRP A 62 -0.85 -15.18 4.87
CA TRP A 62 -0.19 -13.96 5.32
C TRP A 62 0.17 -13.03 4.16
N LEU A 63 0.10 -11.72 4.42
CA LEU A 63 0.66 -10.63 3.61
C LEU A 63 0.02 -10.37 2.23
N GLY A 64 -0.09 -11.39 1.37
CA GLY A 64 -0.39 -11.23 -0.06
C GLY A 64 -1.80 -10.75 -0.38
N PHE A 65 -2.80 -11.32 0.30
CA PHE A 65 -4.20 -10.98 0.09
C PHE A 65 -4.80 -10.30 1.33
N PRO A 66 -5.38 -9.09 1.21
CA PRO A 66 -5.88 -8.33 2.36
C PRO A 66 -7.32 -8.73 2.73
N GLY A 67 -7.49 -9.97 3.17
CA GLY A 67 -8.78 -10.49 3.59
C GLY A 67 -8.76 -12.01 3.79
N THR A 68 -9.91 -12.53 4.21
CA THR A 68 -10.18 -13.96 4.36
C THR A 68 -9.96 -14.70 3.03
N SER A 69 -9.36 -15.89 3.07
CA SER A 69 -9.36 -16.79 1.91
C SER A 69 -10.75 -17.35 1.63
N GLY A 70 -11.57 -17.53 2.67
CA GLY A 70 -12.87 -18.21 2.58
C GLY A 70 -12.73 -19.73 2.40
N ALA A 71 -11.51 -20.26 2.50
CA ALA A 71 -11.20 -21.65 2.26
C ALA A 71 -11.22 -22.46 3.56
N LYS A 72 -11.64 -23.73 3.47
CA LYS A 72 -11.60 -24.67 4.61
C LYS A 72 -10.21 -25.25 4.87
N PHE A 73 -9.26 -24.98 3.99
CA PHE A 73 -7.91 -25.54 4.03
C PHE A 73 -6.87 -24.56 4.61
N PHE A 74 -7.29 -23.45 5.19
CA PHE A 74 -6.40 -22.62 6.02
C PHE A 74 -6.96 -22.56 7.44
N GLU A 75 -6.12 -22.91 8.41
CA GLU A 75 -6.49 -22.82 9.82
C GLU A 75 -6.32 -21.40 10.36
N TYR A 76 -5.32 -20.66 9.87
CA TYR A 76 -4.95 -19.35 10.43
C TYR A 76 -4.78 -18.25 9.38
N MET A 77 -5.04 -17.01 9.78
CA MET A 77 -4.68 -15.80 9.04
C MET A 77 -3.82 -14.91 9.94
N ILE A 78 -2.59 -14.65 9.50
CA ILE A 78 -1.67 -13.75 10.20
C ILE A 78 -2.04 -12.30 9.85
N THR A 79 -2.39 -11.53 10.87
CA THR A 79 -2.86 -10.14 10.77
C THR A 79 -2.38 -9.31 11.97
N ASP A 80 -2.93 -8.12 12.18
CA ASP A 80 -2.75 -7.32 13.40
C ASP A 80 -4.09 -6.75 13.88
N LYS A 81 -4.11 -6.23 15.11
CA LYS A 81 -5.32 -5.74 15.77
C LYS A 81 -5.92 -4.49 15.12
N THR A 82 -5.17 -3.78 14.27
CA THR A 82 -5.69 -2.64 13.52
C THR A 82 -6.27 -3.10 12.19
N ALA A 83 -5.56 -3.88 11.39
CA ALA A 83 -6.02 -4.34 10.08
C ALA A 83 -7.25 -5.25 10.20
N THR A 84 -7.23 -6.18 11.17
CA THR A 84 -8.36 -7.06 11.49
C THR A 84 -8.62 -7.05 13.00
N PRO A 85 -9.43 -6.11 13.52
CA PRO A 85 -9.85 -6.13 14.91
C PRO A 85 -10.51 -7.45 15.32
N GLU A 86 -10.47 -7.79 16.61
CA GLU A 86 -10.94 -9.09 17.12
C GLU A 86 -12.41 -9.37 16.78
N ASP A 87 -13.27 -8.34 16.75
CA ASP A 87 -14.68 -8.46 16.38
C ASP A 87 -14.93 -8.70 14.88
N HIS A 88 -13.89 -8.61 14.04
CA HIS A 88 -13.92 -9.02 12.64
C HIS A 88 -13.72 -10.53 12.44
N ALA A 89 -13.32 -11.29 13.48
CA ALA A 89 -13.10 -12.73 13.36
C ALA A 89 -14.31 -13.48 12.77
N LYS A 90 -15.53 -13.00 13.04
CA LYS A 90 -16.78 -13.54 12.47
C LYS A 90 -16.89 -13.46 10.94
N TRP A 91 -16.08 -12.62 10.30
CA TRP A 91 -16.03 -12.44 8.84
C TRP A 91 -14.85 -13.20 8.20
N CYS A 92 -14.08 -13.94 8.99
CA CYS A 92 -12.93 -14.71 8.54
C CYS A 92 -13.22 -16.20 8.68
N SER A 93 -12.86 -16.98 7.66
CA SER A 93 -12.87 -18.45 7.76
C SER A 93 -11.77 -18.97 8.67
N GLU A 94 -10.63 -18.28 8.69
CA GLU A 94 -9.43 -18.61 9.44
C GLU A 94 -9.46 -18.04 10.87
N GLN A 95 -8.76 -18.70 11.79
CA GLN A 95 -8.48 -18.15 13.11
C GLN A 95 -7.43 -17.03 13.01
N LEU A 96 -7.66 -15.92 13.72
CA LEU A 96 -6.77 -14.76 13.65
C LEU A 96 -5.51 -14.98 14.50
N VAL A 97 -4.35 -14.76 13.90
CA VAL A 97 -3.05 -14.72 14.59
C VAL A 97 -2.52 -13.30 14.51
N PHE A 98 -2.39 -12.62 15.66
CA PHE A 98 -2.00 -11.22 15.72
C PHE A 98 -0.49 -11.04 15.86
N MET A 99 0.11 -10.36 14.89
CA MET A 99 1.43 -9.74 15.04
C MET A 99 1.35 -8.64 16.11
N PRO A 100 2.43 -8.42 16.89
CA PRO A 100 2.40 -7.52 18.03
C PRO A 100 2.21 -6.04 17.65
N TYR A 101 2.60 -5.64 16.43
CA TYR A 101 2.55 -4.25 15.97
C TYR A 101 1.80 -4.11 14.65
N CYS A 102 2.41 -4.57 13.55
CA CYS A 102 1.84 -4.54 12.20
C CYS A 102 1.95 -5.92 11.56
N TYR A 103 0.93 -6.32 10.80
CA TYR A 103 0.97 -7.56 10.01
C TYR A 103 1.94 -7.45 8.83
N GLN A 104 2.11 -6.24 8.30
CA GLN A 104 2.93 -5.98 7.14
C GLN A 104 4.40 -5.85 7.56
N ILE A 105 5.25 -6.65 6.93
CA ILE A 105 6.69 -6.48 6.97
C ILE A 105 7.17 -5.81 5.68
N ASN A 106 8.26 -5.08 5.79
CA ASN A 106 8.95 -4.45 4.66
C ASN A 106 10.44 -4.80 4.71
N ASP A 107 11.12 -4.62 3.59
CA ASP A 107 12.58 -4.73 3.54
C ASP A 107 13.21 -3.60 4.37
N HIS A 108 14.03 -3.95 5.36
CA HIS A 108 14.71 -2.99 6.24
C HIS A 108 15.91 -2.31 5.57
N CYS A 109 16.32 -2.76 4.38
CA CYS A 109 17.41 -2.17 3.59
C CYS A 109 16.92 -1.84 2.18
N GLN A 110 16.10 -0.80 2.03
CA GLN A 110 15.67 -0.34 0.70
C GLN A 110 16.58 0.80 0.22
N PRO A 111 17.38 0.57 -0.85
CA PRO A 111 18.27 1.60 -1.36
C PRO A 111 17.50 2.70 -2.08
N PHE A 112 17.96 3.93 -1.88
CA PHE A 112 17.62 5.05 -2.75
C PHE A 112 18.55 5.05 -3.96
N SER A 113 18.05 5.49 -5.11
CA SER A 113 18.89 5.70 -6.29
C SER A 113 19.91 6.82 -6.03
N GLU A 114 21.13 6.66 -6.54
CA GLU A 114 22.14 7.73 -6.58
C GLU A 114 21.75 8.88 -7.50
N LYS A 115 20.79 8.65 -8.42
CA LYS A 115 20.27 9.68 -9.30
C LYS A 115 19.52 10.74 -8.49
N GLN A 116 19.94 11.99 -8.63
CA GLN A 116 19.20 13.14 -8.12
C GLN A 116 18.03 13.44 -9.06
N PHE A 117 16.82 13.38 -8.51
CA PHE A 117 15.60 13.74 -9.23
C PHE A 117 15.18 15.17 -8.91
N SER A 118 14.66 15.87 -9.91
CA SER A 118 14.09 17.20 -9.79
C SER A 118 12.58 17.19 -10.08
N ARG A 119 11.85 18.17 -9.54
CA ARG A 119 10.42 18.38 -9.85
C ARG A 119 10.19 18.53 -11.36
N LYS A 120 11.07 19.27 -12.04
CA LYS A 120 10.99 19.54 -13.49
C LYS A 120 11.02 18.27 -14.34
N GLU A 121 11.84 17.27 -13.99
CA GLU A 121 11.90 15.99 -14.72
C GLU A 121 10.57 15.24 -14.75
N PHE A 122 9.71 15.47 -13.76
CA PHE A 122 8.40 14.84 -13.66
C PHE A 122 7.25 15.78 -14.03
N GLY A 123 7.55 16.95 -14.61
CA GLY A 123 6.55 17.96 -14.94
C GLY A 123 5.90 18.62 -13.72
N LEU A 124 6.45 18.42 -12.52
CA LEU A 124 5.98 19.06 -11.29
C LEU A 124 6.40 20.54 -11.25
N PRO A 125 5.58 21.41 -10.66
CA PRO A 125 5.93 22.83 -10.55
C PRO A 125 7.07 23.04 -9.55
N GLU A 126 7.97 23.99 -9.84
CA GLU A 126 9.11 24.31 -8.96
C GLU A 126 8.66 24.80 -7.59
N SER A 127 7.51 25.48 -7.52
CA SER A 127 6.85 25.93 -6.29
C SER A 127 5.41 25.43 -6.23
N GLY A 128 4.83 25.43 -5.03
CA GLY A 128 3.49 24.90 -4.80
C GLY A 128 3.50 23.50 -4.19
N PHE A 129 2.33 23.12 -3.68
CA PHE A 129 2.15 21.89 -2.90
C PHE A 129 1.92 20.68 -3.80
N VAL A 130 2.68 19.61 -3.62
CA VAL A 130 2.53 18.38 -4.41
C VAL A 130 1.79 17.33 -3.58
N PHE A 131 0.47 17.23 -3.79
CA PHE A 131 -0.28 16.04 -3.35
C PHE A 131 0.12 14.86 -4.23
N CYS A 132 0.25 13.68 -3.67
CA CYS A 132 0.65 12.48 -4.41
C CYS A 132 -0.24 11.28 -4.08
N SER A 133 -0.56 10.45 -5.07
CA SER A 133 -1.09 9.12 -4.85
C SER A 133 -0.59 8.17 -5.93
N PHE A 134 0.35 7.30 -5.58
CA PHE A 134 0.84 6.25 -6.49
C PHE A 134 0.05 4.94 -6.39
N ASN A 135 -1.16 4.99 -5.81
CA ASN A 135 -2.10 3.89 -5.84
C ASN A 135 -2.54 3.55 -7.28
N GLN A 136 -2.97 2.31 -7.48
CA GLN A 136 -3.55 1.90 -8.77
C GLN A 136 -4.92 2.57 -8.96
N ALA A 137 -5.24 2.94 -10.19
CA ALA A 137 -6.43 3.75 -10.49
C ALA A 137 -7.76 3.11 -10.07
N TYR A 138 -7.87 1.77 -10.06
CA TYR A 138 -9.08 1.10 -9.59
C TYR A 138 -9.36 1.34 -8.09
N LYS A 139 -8.37 1.82 -7.33
CA LYS A 139 -8.53 2.20 -5.92
C LYS A 139 -9.10 3.61 -5.75
N ILE A 140 -9.24 4.39 -6.83
CA ILE A 140 -9.69 5.78 -6.80
C ILE A 140 -11.17 5.82 -7.18
N GLU A 141 -12.05 5.73 -6.18
CA GLU A 141 -13.48 5.88 -6.39
C GLU A 141 -13.90 7.36 -6.59
N PRO A 142 -15.04 7.63 -7.27
CA PRO A 142 -15.50 9.00 -7.51
C PRO A 142 -15.60 9.85 -6.25
N ILE A 143 -16.08 9.27 -5.14
CA ILE A 143 -16.24 9.96 -3.85
C ILE A 143 -14.90 10.42 -3.28
N MET A 144 -13.84 9.61 -3.40
CA MET A 144 -12.50 10.02 -2.96
C MET A 144 -11.92 11.07 -3.90
N PHE A 145 -12.13 10.88 -5.20
CA PHE A 145 -11.68 11.83 -6.20
C PHE A 145 -12.35 13.22 -6.05
N ASP A 146 -13.62 13.28 -5.63
CA ASP A 146 -14.32 14.52 -5.29
C ASP A 146 -13.58 15.31 -4.20
N VAL A 147 -13.12 14.61 -3.16
CA VAL A 147 -12.32 15.20 -2.08
C VAL A 147 -11.00 15.74 -2.63
N TRP A 148 -10.28 14.94 -3.42
CA TRP A 148 -9.00 15.38 -3.99
C TRP A 148 -9.16 16.60 -4.92
N MET A 149 -10.22 16.66 -5.72
CA MET A 149 -10.50 17.84 -6.55
C MET A 149 -10.85 19.06 -5.69
N LYS A 150 -11.53 18.87 -4.56
CA LYS A 150 -11.77 19.95 -3.60
C LYS A 150 -10.46 20.45 -2.99
N LEU A 151 -9.55 19.57 -2.60
CA LEU A 151 -8.22 19.96 -2.12
C LEU A 151 -7.47 20.80 -3.15
N LEU A 152 -7.50 20.41 -4.43
CA LEU A 152 -6.88 21.21 -5.49
C LEU A 152 -7.52 22.60 -5.62
N ARG A 153 -8.85 22.72 -5.57
CA ARG A 153 -9.51 24.04 -5.61
C ARG A 153 -9.14 24.92 -4.40
N GLU A 154 -9.06 24.33 -3.22
CA GLU A 154 -8.79 24.99 -1.95
C GLU A 154 -7.30 25.35 -1.71
N VAL A 155 -6.39 24.73 -2.46
CA VAL A 155 -4.95 25.01 -2.37
C VAL A 155 -4.45 25.47 -3.75
N PRO A 156 -4.50 26.78 -4.05
CA PRO A 156 -4.02 27.33 -5.32
C PRO A 156 -2.56 26.95 -5.61
N GLY A 157 -2.24 26.67 -6.88
CA GLY A 157 -0.90 26.26 -7.29
C GLY A 157 -0.49 24.83 -6.92
N SER A 158 -1.31 24.10 -6.16
CA SER A 158 -1.02 22.68 -5.87
C SER A 158 -1.29 21.77 -7.08
N VAL A 159 -0.69 20.60 -7.08
CA VAL A 159 -0.90 19.56 -8.10
C VAL A 159 -1.18 18.22 -7.44
N LEU A 160 -1.82 17.32 -8.18
CA LEU A 160 -2.03 15.92 -7.80
C LEU A 160 -1.17 15.03 -8.70
N TRP A 161 -0.20 14.35 -8.10
CA TRP A 161 0.76 13.51 -8.78
C TRP A 161 0.39 12.03 -8.67
N LEU A 162 0.09 11.40 -9.82
CA LEU A 162 -0.53 10.09 -9.91
C LEU A 162 0.36 9.09 -10.67
N LEU A 163 0.14 7.80 -10.40
CA LEU A 163 0.80 6.74 -11.16
C LEU A 163 0.07 6.49 -12.49
N GLN A 164 0.80 6.58 -13.60
CA GLN A 164 0.32 6.18 -14.92
C GLN A 164 0.55 4.69 -15.11
N ARG A 165 -0.54 3.95 -15.32
CA ARG A 165 -0.50 2.54 -15.74
C ARG A 165 -1.09 2.32 -17.13
N SER A 166 -1.93 3.24 -17.58
CA SER A 166 -2.51 3.23 -18.92
C SER A 166 -2.91 4.66 -19.32
N ASP A 167 -2.86 4.95 -20.62
CA ASP A 167 -3.28 6.25 -21.15
C ASP A 167 -4.76 6.52 -20.91
N LEU A 168 -5.58 5.46 -20.93
CA LEU A 168 -7.01 5.54 -20.59
C LEU A 168 -7.25 6.07 -19.17
N THR A 169 -6.40 5.69 -18.22
CA THR A 169 -6.50 6.20 -16.84
C THR A 169 -6.28 7.71 -16.82
N GLU A 170 -5.23 8.19 -17.49
CA GLU A 170 -4.92 9.61 -17.55
C GLU A 170 -6.05 10.39 -18.25
N ILE A 171 -6.50 9.93 -19.41
CA ILE A 171 -7.59 10.57 -20.17
C ILE A 171 -8.85 10.68 -19.31
N ASN A 172 -9.23 9.60 -18.63
CA ASN A 172 -10.46 9.58 -17.84
C ASN A 172 -10.37 10.48 -16.61
N LEU A 173 -9.27 10.41 -15.84
CA LEU A 173 -9.11 11.24 -14.65
C LEU A 173 -9.00 12.74 -15.00
N LYS A 174 -8.36 13.09 -16.12
CA LYS A 174 -8.34 14.48 -16.62
C LYS A 174 -9.74 14.99 -16.97
N LYS A 175 -10.55 14.20 -17.69
CA LYS A 175 -11.97 14.53 -17.96
C LYS A 175 -12.79 14.67 -16.69
N GLU A 176 -12.60 13.77 -15.72
CA GLU A 176 -13.30 13.83 -14.44
C GLU A 176 -12.88 15.03 -13.57
N ALA A 177 -11.63 15.48 -13.68
CA ALA A 177 -11.15 16.70 -13.03
C ALA A 177 -11.81 17.95 -13.64
N GLU A 178 -11.88 18.02 -14.97
CA GLU A 178 -12.55 19.08 -15.73
C GLU A 178 -14.02 19.25 -15.29
N LYS A 179 -14.76 18.14 -15.20
CA LYS A 179 -16.15 18.13 -14.71
C LYS A 179 -16.32 18.68 -13.30
N ARG A 180 -15.25 18.65 -12.49
CA ARG A 180 -15.21 19.15 -11.10
C ARG A 180 -14.61 20.56 -11.01
N GLY A 181 -14.43 21.24 -12.14
CA GLY A 181 -13.89 22.59 -12.20
C GLY A 181 -12.40 22.68 -11.87
N VAL A 182 -11.64 21.61 -12.05
CA VAL A 182 -10.18 21.59 -11.86
C VAL A 182 -9.50 21.50 -13.22
N ASN A 183 -8.54 22.40 -13.48
CA ASN A 183 -7.72 22.35 -14.68
C ASN A 183 -6.98 20.99 -14.76
N PRO A 184 -7.16 20.18 -15.84
CA PRO A 184 -6.53 18.88 -15.98
C PRO A 184 -5.01 18.89 -15.91
N ASN A 185 -4.37 20.01 -16.24
CA ASN A 185 -2.90 20.14 -16.16
C ASN A 185 -2.40 20.13 -14.71
N ARG A 186 -3.29 20.23 -13.71
CA ARG A 186 -2.95 20.03 -12.30
C ARG A 186 -2.90 18.56 -11.90
N LEU A 187 -3.31 17.65 -12.77
CA LEU A 187 -3.08 16.21 -12.61
C LEU A 187 -1.86 15.82 -13.42
N ILE A 188 -0.81 15.41 -12.73
CA ILE A 188 0.48 15.03 -13.31
C ILE A 188 0.64 13.52 -13.18
N PHE A 189 1.09 12.88 -14.24
CA PHE A 189 1.17 11.42 -14.33
C PHE A 189 2.63 10.97 -14.44
N SER A 190 3.02 10.01 -13.60
CA SER A 190 4.37 9.43 -13.59
C SER A 190 4.32 7.96 -13.95
N GLN A 191 5.22 7.54 -14.83
CA GLN A 191 5.37 6.14 -15.23
C GLN A 191 5.93 5.28 -14.09
N LYS A 192 5.87 3.95 -14.24
CA LYS A 192 6.53 3.03 -13.31
C LYS A 192 8.05 3.17 -13.45
N LEU A 193 8.75 3.33 -12.33
CA LEU A 193 10.22 3.33 -12.28
C LEU A 193 10.75 2.06 -11.61
N HIS A 194 12.07 1.89 -11.65
CA HIS A 194 12.74 0.90 -10.80
C HIS A 194 12.53 1.26 -9.32
N LYS A 195 12.68 0.27 -8.42
CA LYS A 195 12.25 0.40 -7.01
C LYS A 195 13.01 1.50 -6.25
N ASP A 196 14.32 1.60 -6.44
CA ASP A 196 15.18 2.61 -5.84
C ASP A 196 14.84 4.02 -6.34
N GLU A 197 14.63 4.20 -7.64
CA GLU A 197 14.18 5.45 -8.26
C GLU A 197 12.77 5.83 -7.81
N HIS A 198 11.90 4.82 -7.64
CA HIS A 198 10.55 5.01 -7.11
C HIS A 198 10.57 5.56 -5.69
N LEU A 199 11.47 5.08 -4.83
CA LEU A 199 11.65 5.65 -3.49
C LEU A 199 12.25 7.06 -3.56
N SER A 200 13.30 7.27 -4.36
CA SER A 200 13.92 8.60 -4.51
C SER A 200 12.96 9.66 -5.03
N ARG A 201 12.06 9.32 -5.98
CA ARG A 201 11.11 10.30 -6.51
C ARG A 201 10.04 10.71 -5.49
N HIS A 202 9.71 9.88 -4.49
CA HIS A 202 8.69 10.23 -3.50
C HIS A 202 9.07 11.50 -2.73
N ILE A 203 10.36 11.73 -2.50
CA ILE A 203 10.89 12.91 -1.79
C ILE A 203 10.40 14.24 -2.43
N LEU A 204 10.02 14.21 -3.71
CA LEU A 204 9.49 15.38 -4.42
C LEU A 204 8.03 15.72 -4.07
N ALA A 205 7.30 14.79 -3.45
CA ALA A 205 5.93 14.97 -2.99
C ALA A 205 5.88 15.60 -1.61
N ASP A 206 4.82 16.38 -1.35
CA ASP A 206 4.64 17.03 -0.06
C ASP A 206 3.80 16.20 0.92
N LEU A 207 2.73 15.60 0.41
CA LEU A 207 1.79 14.78 1.16
C LEU A 207 1.23 13.68 0.26
N VAL A 208 1.24 12.44 0.74
CA VAL A 208 0.59 11.32 0.08
C VAL A 208 -0.86 11.17 0.57
N LEU A 209 -1.76 11.09 -0.40
CA LEU A 209 -3.19 10.90 -0.24
C LEU A 209 -3.54 9.42 -0.48
N ASP A 210 -3.95 8.72 0.57
CA ASP A 210 -4.41 7.35 0.44
C ASP A 210 -5.88 7.23 0.01
N THR A 211 -6.28 6.05 -0.46
CA THR A 211 -7.63 5.72 -0.93
C THR A 211 -8.44 4.99 0.13
N ARG A 212 -9.77 5.19 0.23
CA ARG A 212 -10.53 4.71 1.41
C ARG A 212 -10.99 3.25 1.34
N ILE A 213 -11.35 2.74 0.15
CA ILE A 213 -11.94 1.40 0.03
C ILE A 213 -10.86 0.33 -0.01
N TYR A 214 -9.77 0.64 -0.68
CA TYR A 214 -8.59 -0.21 -0.75
C TYR A 214 -7.39 0.70 -0.58
N ASN A 215 -6.77 0.66 0.58
CA ASN A 215 -5.63 1.50 0.95
C ASN A 215 -4.39 1.19 0.11
N GLY A 216 -3.42 2.08 0.19
CA GLY A 216 -2.04 1.81 -0.11
C GLY A 216 -1.49 0.82 0.91
N HIS A 217 -0.86 -0.23 0.41
CA HIS A 217 -0.14 -1.18 1.24
C HIS A 217 1.33 -0.84 1.09
N THR A 218 2.01 -1.46 0.11
CA THR A 218 3.39 -1.12 -0.25
C THR A 218 3.57 0.35 -0.64
N THR A 219 2.58 0.97 -1.28
CA THR A 219 2.65 2.40 -1.62
C THR A 219 2.68 3.31 -0.40
N THR A 220 1.98 2.93 0.68
CA THR A 220 2.00 3.66 1.95
C THR A 220 3.34 3.50 2.65
N SER A 221 3.84 2.27 2.75
CA SER A 221 5.16 2.02 3.33
C SER A 221 6.28 2.68 2.54
N ASP A 222 6.19 2.73 1.21
CA ASP A 222 7.20 3.36 0.33
C ASP A 222 7.27 4.87 0.53
N ALA A 223 6.11 5.52 0.64
CA ALA A 223 6.04 6.95 0.91
C ALA A 223 6.65 7.31 2.28
N LEU A 224 6.28 6.54 3.31
CA LEU A 224 6.81 6.71 4.67
C LEU A 224 8.31 6.42 4.73
N TRP A 225 8.78 5.39 4.01
CA TRP A 225 10.20 5.09 3.87
C TRP A 225 10.99 6.25 3.23
N ALA A 226 10.38 6.94 2.27
CA ALA A 226 10.93 8.15 1.67
C ALA A 226 10.78 9.42 2.54
N GLY A 227 10.29 9.31 3.77
CA GLY A 227 10.11 10.45 4.68
C GLY A 227 8.88 11.30 4.36
N VAL A 228 7.98 10.84 3.49
CA VAL A 228 6.81 11.61 3.04
C VAL A 228 5.59 11.23 3.87
N PRO A 229 4.91 12.21 4.50
CA PRO A 229 3.69 11.93 5.25
C PRO A 229 2.59 11.33 4.37
N VAL A 230 1.85 10.37 4.93
CA VAL A 230 0.69 9.74 4.30
C VAL A 230 -0.52 9.99 5.20
N ILE A 231 -1.65 10.40 4.62
CA ILE A 231 -2.93 10.42 5.33
C ILE A 231 -3.87 9.35 4.76
N GLY A 232 -4.70 8.77 5.62
CA GLY A 232 -5.64 7.71 5.25
C GLY A 232 -6.94 7.79 6.03
N ILE A 233 -7.93 7.00 5.60
CA ILE A 233 -9.16 6.76 6.35
C ILE A 233 -9.12 5.35 6.88
N GLU A 234 -9.39 5.18 8.17
CA GLU A 234 -9.57 3.85 8.78
C GLU A 234 -10.99 3.34 8.47
N GLY A 235 -11.10 2.45 7.48
CA GLY A 235 -12.36 1.86 7.07
C GLY A 235 -12.80 0.66 7.92
N THR A 236 -13.69 -0.17 7.37
CA THR A 236 -14.39 -1.24 8.12
C THR A 236 -13.99 -2.65 7.73
N HIS A 237 -13.02 -2.82 6.82
CA HIS A 237 -12.55 -4.12 6.35
C HIS A 237 -11.04 -4.09 6.16
N PHE A 238 -10.39 -5.26 6.12
CA PHE A 238 -8.92 -5.36 6.10
C PHE A 238 -8.28 -4.40 5.10
N ALA A 239 -8.66 -4.47 3.82
CA ALA A 239 -8.06 -3.67 2.76
C ALA A 239 -8.22 -2.14 2.94
N SER A 240 -9.16 -1.67 3.77
CA SER A 240 -9.36 -0.25 4.09
C SER A 240 -8.73 0.18 5.42
N ARG A 241 -7.92 -0.70 6.05
CA ARG A 241 -7.33 -0.47 7.38
C ARG A 241 -5.80 -0.63 7.41
N VAL A 242 -5.19 -0.98 6.28
CA VAL A 242 -3.74 -1.19 6.17
C VAL A 242 -2.95 0.10 6.42
N CYS A 243 -3.38 1.23 5.84
CA CYS A 243 -2.72 2.51 6.08
C CYS A 243 -2.80 2.90 7.57
N ALA A 244 -3.95 2.69 8.20
CA ALA A 244 -4.12 2.94 9.63
C ALA A 244 -3.20 2.04 10.50
N SER A 245 -3.06 0.76 10.16
CA SER A 245 -2.15 -0.17 10.86
C SER A 245 -0.70 0.32 10.80
N ILE A 246 -0.23 0.69 9.61
CA ILE A 246 1.13 1.20 9.41
C ILE A 246 1.34 2.50 10.21
N LEU A 247 0.42 3.46 10.08
CA LEU A 247 0.51 4.77 10.74
C LEU A 247 0.48 4.66 12.27
N LYS A 248 -0.37 3.80 12.84
CA LYS A 248 -0.38 3.54 14.29
C LYS A 248 0.94 2.93 14.75
N THR A 249 1.49 2.00 13.98
CA THR A 249 2.74 1.30 14.29
C THR A 249 3.93 2.26 14.40
N ILE A 250 4.01 3.26 13.52
CA ILE A 250 5.09 4.26 13.54
C ILE A 250 4.78 5.49 14.41
N GLY A 251 3.72 5.42 15.23
CA GLY A 251 3.36 6.49 16.17
C GLY A 251 2.75 7.74 15.54
N LEU A 252 2.05 7.60 14.40
CA LEU A 252 1.39 8.70 13.67
C LEU A 252 -0.14 8.55 13.58
N PRO A 253 -0.88 8.25 14.68
CA PRO A 253 -2.34 8.08 14.62
C PRO A 253 -3.07 9.36 14.21
N GLN A 254 -2.46 10.55 14.38
CA GLN A 254 -3.02 11.83 13.95
C GLN A 254 -3.17 11.98 12.43
N LEU A 255 -2.56 11.08 11.64
CA LEU A 255 -2.68 11.05 10.18
C LEU A 255 -3.84 10.19 9.68
N ILE A 256 -4.64 9.65 10.61
CA ILE A 256 -5.77 8.75 10.33
C ILE A 256 -7.06 9.52 10.53
N ALA A 257 -7.79 9.77 9.45
CA ALA A 257 -9.12 10.37 9.50
C ALA A 257 -10.20 9.31 9.73
N LYS A 258 -11.29 9.69 10.40
CA LYS A 258 -12.44 8.79 10.64
C LYS A 258 -13.47 8.80 9.52
N ASN A 259 -13.46 9.86 8.70
CA ASN A 259 -14.41 10.08 7.62
C ASN A 259 -13.82 11.04 6.58
N LEU A 260 -14.55 11.27 5.49
CA LEU A 260 -14.08 12.11 4.37
C LEU A 260 -13.90 13.58 4.76
N GLN A 261 -14.72 14.11 5.68
CA GLN A 261 -14.63 15.50 6.12
C GLN A 261 -13.37 15.73 6.96
N GLU A 262 -13.05 14.80 7.88
CA GLU A 262 -11.81 14.83 8.63
C GLU A 262 -10.59 14.64 7.72
N TYR A 263 -10.67 13.75 6.74
CA TYR A 263 -9.61 13.52 5.77
C TYR A 263 -9.28 14.79 4.98
N GLU A 264 -10.32 15.47 4.49
CA GLU A 264 -10.19 16.74 3.79
C GLU A 264 -9.58 17.81 4.70
N SER A 265 -10.12 17.97 5.90
CA SER A 265 -9.67 18.99 6.87
C SER A 265 -8.20 18.77 7.26
N LEU A 266 -7.81 17.52 7.46
CA LEU A 266 -6.44 17.12 7.74
C LEU A 266 -5.50 17.45 6.57
N ALA A 267 -5.87 17.08 5.35
CA ALA A 267 -5.09 17.38 4.15
C ALA A 267 -4.89 18.89 3.96
N LEU A 268 -5.96 19.68 4.11
CA LEU A 268 -5.90 21.15 4.02
C LEU A 268 -5.06 21.76 5.13
N GLY A 269 -5.21 21.26 6.37
CA GLY A 269 -4.42 21.71 7.51
C GLY A 269 -2.93 21.53 7.28
N LEU A 270 -2.51 20.36 6.76
CA LEU A 270 -1.12 20.08 6.43
C LEU A 270 -0.62 20.89 5.24
N ALA A 271 -1.46 21.06 4.20
CA ALA A 271 -1.07 21.80 3.00
C ALA A 271 -0.90 23.32 3.26
N ARG A 272 -1.63 23.86 4.25
CA ARG A 272 -1.59 25.28 4.63
C ARG A 272 -0.62 25.58 5.77
N ASN A 273 -0.02 24.56 6.39
CA ASN A 273 0.85 24.73 7.56
C ASN A 273 2.19 23.97 7.37
N PRO A 274 3.19 24.62 6.74
CA PRO A 274 4.51 24.03 6.52
C PRO A 274 5.20 23.54 7.80
N ASP A 275 5.01 24.24 8.93
CA ASP A 275 5.61 23.84 10.21
C ASP A 275 4.99 22.56 10.75
N ALA A 276 3.67 22.40 10.63
CA ALA A 276 2.99 21.16 11.00
C ALA A 276 3.45 19.98 10.15
N LEU A 277 3.56 20.18 8.83
CA LEU A 277 4.06 19.16 7.92
C LEU A 277 5.51 18.77 8.24
N ASN A 278 6.38 19.76 8.50
CA ASN A 278 7.78 19.51 8.86
C ASN A 278 7.92 18.77 10.19
N ARG A 279 7.09 19.05 11.19
CA ARG A 279 7.06 18.27 12.44
C ARG A 279 6.73 16.80 12.19
N ILE A 280 5.80 16.51 11.29
CA ILE A 280 5.47 15.12 10.93
C ILE A 280 6.64 14.46 10.18
N ARG A 281 7.26 15.15 9.22
CA ARG A 281 8.47 14.64 8.54
C ARG A 281 9.59 14.31 9.53
N GLN A 282 9.81 15.16 10.53
CA GLN A 282 10.78 14.90 11.60
C GLN A 282 10.40 13.69 12.47
N GLN A 283 9.11 13.45 12.73
CA GLN A 283 8.66 12.24 13.43
C GLN A 283 8.88 10.98 12.59
N ILE A 284 8.62 11.03 11.27
CA ILE A 284 8.91 9.91 10.36
C ILE A 284 10.41 9.61 10.36
N ALA A 285 11.27 10.63 10.25
CA ALA A 285 12.72 10.47 10.23
C ALA A 285 13.30 9.84 11.52
N LYS A 286 12.60 9.93 12.66
CA LYS A 286 13.00 9.26 13.91
C LYS A 286 12.69 7.76 13.92
N ASN A 287 11.85 7.29 13.02
CA ASN A 287 11.49 5.88 12.85
C ASN A 287 12.33 5.18 11.75
N ALA A 288 13.25 5.92 11.11
CA ALA A 288 14.12 5.42 10.05
C ALA A 288 15.39 4.77 10.60
#